data_AF-A0A1H3UC11-F1
#
_entry.id   AF-A0A1H3UC11-F1
#
_cell.length_a   1.000
_cell.length_b   1.000
_cell.length_c   1.000
_cell.angle_alpha   90.00
_cell.angle_beta   90.00
_cell.angle_gamma   90.00
#
_symmetry.space_group_name_H-M   'P 1'
#
loop_
_entity.id
_entity.type
_entity.pdbx_description
1 polymer ?
#
loop_
_entity_poly.entity_id
_entity_poly.type
_entity_poly.pdbx_seq_one_letter_code
_entity_poly.pdbx_strand_id
1 'polypeptide(L)'
;MKPGVGIVEEAHAGHLETMLAYVEGQALDRQETFHEWEAELPPDARAAFAGLKDSDAIRASILEAFPGNTVHNVSGMNEVYVSNMGAKGSDRAFLQQHIDGPFGLLPFVTLLRCLVVVRGNDRVTTVFAAQKTQNTLRTGEFCWLDYNRDIHHIVKSGEPDDLLDDSRICLKVHYAVVPRWLAPIRGLFAGWNETYNRRARDLFVASKNPQSAIGRFLGGIVNAGTFLYPLFFQYVGILNLLVLLLFWGVTSGHPTERVYLFSFVHYFLYFVAHLFRAVEPGRFARDATLFQLVALGTLFYQYGRTGFDAPSLAVAALGFGLTGLAFLRLGSDRTYFGAEFGVVPPGKVAGFPYGVIPHPMIVGKLVGFAGLALHAPFRAAWWPLLLAHVACYVVVLCQEVANRHVGDTYRFEATYRDFARFHQRTGNVVVHLFSTGIGLLGVCGLVGAGALALGATPSMAVSFAAVLYAFFCAYTAPDQTAVASILYTGFVLAVYLSIPTLGWLISAVLVVVGWVAQDVSHIVFRERTYMSSYQRGRGAVGQFVLHSVLLVPLLCRAAFFRTALSRAA
;
A
#
# COMPACT_ATOMS: atom_id res chain seq x y z
N MET A 1 -2.21 -0.84 4.89
CA MET A 1 -2.33 -0.19 6.22
C MET A 1 -2.50 -1.27 7.27
N LYS A 2 -1.87 -1.14 8.45
CA LYS A 2 -2.04 -2.14 9.51
C LYS A 2 -3.37 -1.89 10.25
N PRO A 3 -4.24 -2.91 10.43
CA PRO A 3 -5.41 -2.81 11.30
C PRO A 3 -5.01 -2.38 12.71
N GLY A 4 -5.77 -1.47 13.31
CA GLY A 4 -5.60 -1.12 14.72
C GLY A 4 -6.36 -2.10 15.60
N VAL A 5 -5.76 -2.50 16.72
CA VAL A 5 -6.36 -3.37 17.74
C VAL A 5 -6.22 -2.69 19.09
N GLY A 6 -7.24 -2.83 19.94
CA GLY A 6 -7.21 -2.29 21.29
C GLY A 6 -8.33 -2.88 22.15
N ILE A 7 -8.51 -2.31 23.32
CA ILE A 7 -9.53 -2.68 24.30
C ILE A 7 -10.33 -1.42 24.64
N VAL A 8 -11.65 -1.53 24.70
CA VAL A 8 -12.49 -0.45 25.22
C VAL A 8 -12.25 -0.26 26.72
N GLU A 9 -12.53 0.93 27.20
CA GLU A 9 -12.35 1.32 28.59
C GLU A 9 -13.24 0.48 29.52
N GLU A 10 -12.75 0.21 30.73
CA GLU A 10 -13.50 -0.54 31.76
C GLU A 10 -14.85 0.11 32.10
N ALA A 11 -14.94 1.44 31.97
CA ALA A 11 -16.17 2.20 32.13
C ALA A 11 -17.29 1.76 31.15
N HIS A 12 -16.96 1.04 30.07
CA HIS A 12 -17.93 0.49 29.13
C HIS A 12 -18.40 -0.93 29.44
N ALA A 13 -17.99 -1.52 30.57
CA ALA A 13 -18.45 -2.86 30.98
C ALA A 13 -19.98 -2.97 31.02
N GLY A 14 -20.67 -1.99 31.62
CA GLY A 14 -22.15 -1.97 31.66
C GLY A 14 -22.80 -1.81 30.27
N HIS A 15 -22.12 -1.19 29.31
CA HIS A 15 -22.60 -1.14 27.93
C HIS A 15 -22.46 -2.50 27.24
N LEU A 16 -21.35 -3.23 27.48
CA LEU A 16 -21.17 -4.58 26.96
C LEU A 16 -22.25 -5.52 27.51
N GLU A 17 -22.55 -5.46 28.81
CA GLU A 17 -23.60 -6.25 29.45
C GLU A 17 -24.99 -5.94 28.88
N THR A 18 -25.33 -4.65 28.72
CA THR A 18 -26.60 -4.24 28.11
C THR A 18 -26.75 -4.76 26.67
N MET A 19 -25.70 -4.66 25.86
CA MET A 19 -25.72 -5.18 24.48
C MET A 19 -25.81 -6.70 24.44
N LEU A 20 -25.17 -7.38 25.39
CA LEU A 20 -25.24 -8.83 25.51
C LEU A 20 -26.66 -9.29 25.84
N ALA A 21 -27.25 -8.71 26.88
CA ALA A 21 -28.62 -9.00 27.30
C ALA A 21 -29.63 -8.72 26.17
N TYR A 22 -29.42 -7.65 25.41
CA TYR A 22 -30.24 -7.33 24.25
C TYR A 22 -30.23 -8.45 23.21
N VAL A 23 -29.04 -8.94 22.81
CA VAL A 23 -28.90 -9.99 21.81
C VAL A 23 -29.46 -11.33 22.31
N GLU A 24 -29.22 -11.67 23.58
CA GLU A 24 -29.76 -12.90 24.19
C GLU A 24 -31.29 -12.90 24.29
N GLY A 25 -31.91 -11.72 24.37
CA GLY A 25 -33.36 -11.57 24.32
C GLY A 25 -33.97 -11.75 22.93
N GLN A 26 -33.17 -11.83 21.86
CA GLN A 26 -33.68 -11.99 20.49
C GLN A 26 -33.95 -13.46 20.14
N ALA A 27 -35.01 -13.69 19.38
CA ALA A 27 -35.25 -14.98 18.74
C ALA A 27 -34.34 -15.13 17.51
N LEU A 28 -33.10 -15.59 17.73
CA LEU A 28 -32.11 -15.78 16.67
C LEU A 28 -32.38 -17.06 15.86
N ASP A 29 -32.36 -16.95 14.53
CA ASP A 29 -32.34 -18.12 13.64
C ASP A 29 -30.92 -18.72 13.64
N ARG A 30 -30.83 -19.99 14.03
CA ARG A 30 -29.59 -20.77 14.03
C ARG A 30 -29.05 -21.09 12.64
N GLN A 31 -29.72 -20.73 11.56
CA GLN A 31 -29.23 -20.91 10.19
C GLN A 31 -28.77 -19.62 9.50
N GLU A 32 -29.12 -18.44 10.02
CA GLU A 32 -28.79 -17.16 9.41
C GLU A 32 -27.93 -16.27 10.33
N THR A 33 -27.13 -15.39 9.75
CA THR A 33 -26.46 -14.33 10.51
C THR A 33 -27.49 -13.28 10.93
N PHE A 34 -27.40 -12.79 12.17
CA PHE A 34 -28.26 -11.71 12.66
C PHE A 34 -27.57 -10.36 12.45
N HIS A 35 -28.32 -9.41 11.90
CA HIS A 35 -27.85 -8.04 11.66
C HIS A 35 -28.98 -7.06 11.91
N GLU A 36 -28.75 -6.11 12.81
CA GLU A 36 -29.72 -5.05 13.12
C GLU A 36 -29.03 -3.69 13.16
N TRP A 37 -29.64 -2.70 12.50
CA TRP A 37 -29.05 -1.37 12.42
C TRP A 37 -29.13 -0.64 13.77
N GLU A 38 -28.13 0.19 14.07
CA GLU A 38 -28.11 1.02 15.30
C GLU A 38 -29.40 1.85 15.44
N ALA A 39 -29.93 2.35 14.31
CA ALA A 39 -31.14 3.16 14.27
C ALA A 39 -32.44 2.40 14.60
N GLU A 40 -32.40 1.07 14.61
CA GLU A 40 -33.54 0.18 14.88
C GLU A 40 -33.54 -0.32 16.33
N LEU A 41 -32.40 -0.25 17.01
CA LEU A 41 -32.26 -0.71 18.40
C LEU A 41 -33.20 0.05 19.37
N PRO A 42 -33.72 -0.63 20.41
CA PRO A 42 -34.47 0.02 21.48
C PRO A 42 -33.61 1.04 22.24
N PRO A 43 -34.21 2.02 22.95
CA PRO A 43 -33.48 3.14 23.56
C PRO A 43 -32.28 2.73 24.42
N ASP A 44 -32.43 1.73 25.28
CA ASP A 44 -31.36 1.29 26.20
C ASP A 44 -30.20 0.63 25.44
N ALA A 45 -30.49 -0.27 24.50
CA ALA A 45 -29.48 -0.90 23.65
C ALA A 45 -28.80 0.13 22.74
N ARG A 46 -29.54 1.10 22.21
CA ARG A 46 -28.98 2.19 21.40
C ARG A 46 -28.05 3.09 22.21
N ALA A 47 -28.40 3.39 23.47
CA ALA A 47 -27.54 4.14 24.37
C ALA A 47 -26.25 3.38 24.69
N ALA A 48 -26.34 2.08 24.98
CA ALA A 48 -25.18 1.22 25.20
C ALA A 48 -24.29 1.11 23.95
N PHE A 49 -24.90 0.93 22.77
CA PHE A 49 -24.19 0.96 21.49
C PHE A 49 -23.46 2.29 21.29
N ALA A 50 -24.15 3.41 21.51
CA ALA A 50 -23.55 4.74 21.38
C ALA A 50 -22.37 4.93 22.33
N GLY A 51 -22.48 4.48 23.57
CA GLY A 51 -21.38 4.52 24.54
C GLY A 51 -20.15 3.74 24.09
N LEU A 52 -20.32 2.54 23.52
CA LEU A 52 -19.19 1.75 22.97
C LEU A 52 -18.60 2.37 21.70
N LYS A 53 -19.47 2.91 20.84
CA LYS A 53 -19.11 3.63 19.62
C LYS A 53 -18.30 4.90 19.91
N ASP A 54 -18.59 5.61 20.98
CA ASP A 54 -17.91 6.86 21.33
C ASP A 54 -16.70 6.66 22.25
N SER A 55 -16.18 5.42 22.36
CA SER A 55 -14.97 5.08 23.13
C SER A 55 -13.76 5.95 22.73
N ASP A 56 -13.10 6.53 23.73
CA ASP A 56 -11.90 7.34 23.55
C ASP A 56 -10.72 6.47 23.09
N ALA A 57 -10.64 5.21 23.51
CA ALA A 57 -9.63 4.25 23.09
C ALA A 57 -9.69 3.98 21.58
N ILE A 58 -10.90 3.77 21.03
CA ILE A 58 -11.10 3.62 19.58
C ILE A 58 -10.66 4.90 18.85
N ARG A 59 -11.13 6.05 19.33
CA ARG A 59 -10.83 7.34 18.70
C ARG A 59 -9.34 7.68 18.75
N ALA A 60 -8.67 7.41 19.87
CA ALA A 60 -7.24 7.62 20.04
C ALA A 60 -6.43 6.71 19.11
N SER A 61 -6.80 5.43 19.02
CA SER A 61 -6.17 4.47 18.09
C SER A 61 -6.27 4.94 16.62
N ILE A 62 -7.43 5.44 16.21
CA ILE A 62 -7.62 6.00 14.86
C ILE A 62 -6.76 7.26 14.68
N LEU A 63 -6.77 8.20 15.61
CA LEU A 63 -6.02 9.45 15.49
C LEU A 63 -4.50 9.25 15.53
N GLU A 64 -4.02 8.22 16.22
CA GLU A 64 -2.62 7.81 16.20
C GLU A 64 -2.20 7.30 14.81
N ALA A 65 -3.03 6.49 14.16
CA ALA A 65 -2.79 6.00 12.80
C ALA A 65 -3.00 7.09 11.73
N PHE A 66 -3.87 8.06 12.01
CA PHE A 66 -4.29 9.12 11.08
C PHE A 66 -4.11 10.53 11.65
N PRO A 67 -2.88 10.90 12.02
CA PRO A 67 -2.58 12.20 12.59
C PRO A 67 -2.91 13.33 11.60
N GLY A 68 -3.54 14.40 12.12
CA GLY A 68 -3.97 15.54 11.30
C GLY A 68 -5.33 15.34 10.62
N ASN A 69 -5.98 14.19 10.80
CA ASN A 69 -7.30 13.92 10.24
C ASN A 69 -8.42 14.24 11.24
N THR A 70 -9.64 14.31 10.72
CA THR A 70 -10.89 14.31 11.49
C THR A 70 -11.51 12.93 11.40
N VAL A 71 -12.13 12.49 12.49
CA VAL A 71 -12.84 11.21 12.60
C VAL A 71 -14.31 11.54 12.76
N HIS A 72 -15.16 10.91 11.96
CA HIS A 72 -16.61 11.10 12.00
C HIS A 72 -17.31 9.76 11.92
N ASN A 73 -18.14 9.46 12.90
CA ASN A 73 -18.94 8.25 12.87
C ASN A 73 -19.97 8.31 11.73
N VAL A 74 -20.16 7.17 11.05
CA VAL A 74 -21.14 7.01 9.96
C VAL A 74 -22.28 6.13 10.48
N SER A 75 -23.16 6.72 11.30
CA SER A 75 -24.19 5.99 12.06
C SER A 75 -25.16 5.20 11.18
N GLY A 76 -25.42 5.66 9.95
CA GLY A 76 -26.28 4.94 9.00
C GLY A 76 -25.70 3.61 8.50
N MET A 77 -24.46 3.25 8.87
CA MET A 77 -23.84 1.97 8.57
C MET A 77 -23.62 1.09 9.80
N ASN A 78 -23.89 1.61 11.01
CA ASN A 78 -23.59 0.88 12.23
C ASN A 78 -24.60 -0.21 12.48
N GLU A 79 -24.14 -1.40 12.83
CA GLU A 79 -25.00 -2.56 13.08
C GLU A 79 -24.49 -3.45 14.21
N VAL A 80 -25.42 -4.11 14.90
CA VAL A 80 -25.14 -5.28 15.73
C VAL A 80 -25.04 -6.48 14.80
N TYR A 81 -24.03 -7.31 15.00
CA TYR A 81 -23.78 -8.51 14.20
C TYR A 81 -23.55 -9.73 15.09
N VAL A 82 -24.30 -10.80 14.84
CA VAL A 82 -24.06 -12.12 15.44
C VAL A 82 -23.60 -13.07 14.35
N SER A 83 -22.39 -13.59 14.51
CA SER A 83 -21.86 -14.58 13.58
C SER A 83 -22.58 -15.90 13.75
N ASN A 84 -22.98 -16.50 12.63
CA ASN A 84 -23.53 -17.85 12.60
C ASN A 84 -22.60 -18.80 11.82
N MET A 85 -22.59 -20.07 12.21
CA MET A 85 -21.59 -21.08 11.88
C MET A 85 -22.10 -22.07 10.83
N GLY A 86 -23.43 -22.20 10.66
CA GLY A 86 -24.10 -22.99 9.63
C GLY A 86 -24.35 -22.24 8.30
N ALA A 87 -23.59 -21.19 8.00
CA ALA A 87 -23.81 -20.28 6.87
C ALA A 87 -24.02 -21.00 5.51
N LYS A 88 -25.28 -21.06 5.05
CA LYS A 88 -25.64 -21.44 3.67
C LYS A 88 -25.78 -20.18 2.81
N GLY A 89 -25.46 -20.30 1.52
CA GLY A 89 -25.62 -19.22 0.55
C GLY A 89 -24.54 -18.15 0.62
N SER A 90 -24.98 -16.89 0.66
CA SER A 90 -24.16 -15.71 0.39
C SER A 90 -23.19 -15.35 1.52
N ASP A 91 -23.42 -15.86 2.74
CA ASP A 91 -22.49 -15.74 3.89
C ASP A 91 -21.15 -16.46 3.68
N ARG A 92 -21.04 -17.34 2.66
CA ARG A 92 -19.75 -17.90 2.20
C ARG A 92 -18.82 -16.84 1.65
N ALA A 93 -19.34 -15.69 1.19
CA ALA A 93 -18.52 -14.59 0.69
C ALA A 93 -17.56 -14.07 1.77
N PHE A 94 -17.96 -14.11 3.05
CA PHE A 94 -17.12 -13.66 4.18
C PHE A 94 -15.99 -14.64 4.55
N LEU A 95 -16.10 -15.89 4.09
CA LEU A 95 -15.05 -16.91 4.25
C LEU A 95 -14.00 -16.84 3.13
N GLN A 96 -14.32 -16.13 2.04
CA GLN A 96 -13.41 -15.85 0.95
C GLN A 96 -12.77 -14.48 1.14
N GLN A 97 -11.61 -14.26 0.53
CA GLN A 97 -10.95 -12.95 0.54
C GLN A 97 -11.84 -11.92 -0.15
N HIS A 98 -12.19 -10.86 0.56
CA HIS A 98 -13.02 -9.78 0.05
C HIS A 98 -12.55 -8.42 0.57
N ILE A 99 -13.08 -7.37 -0.05
CA ILE A 99 -13.03 -5.99 0.42
C ILE A 99 -14.50 -5.56 0.56
N ASP A 100 -14.84 -4.90 1.66
CA ASP A 100 -16.25 -4.60 1.97
C ASP A 100 -16.84 -3.50 1.07
N GLY A 101 -16.05 -2.51 0.68
CA GLY A 101 -16.47 -1.31 -0.04
C GLY A 101 -15.75 -1.07 -1.36
N PRO A 102 -16.36 -0.33 -2.30
CA PRO A 102 -15.84 -0.16 -3.66
C PRO A 102 -14.99 1.10 -3.83
N PHE A 103 -14.90 1.96 -2.81
CA PHE A 103 -14.32 3.31 -2.94
C PHE A 103 -12.83 3.36 -2.62
N GLY A 104 -12.11 2.24 -2.73
CA GLY A 104 -10.68 2.14 -2.45
C GLY A 104 -9.81 3.02 -3.35
N LEU A 105 -10.36 3.47 -4.48
CA LEU A 105 -9.68 4.34 -5.43
C LEU A 105 -9.59 5.81 -5.00
N LEU A 106 -10.45 6.27 -4.08
CA LEU A 106 -10.47 7.68 -3.68
C LEU A 106 -9.23 8.01 -2.85
N PRO A 107 -8.37 8.97 -3.22
CA PRO A 107 -7.20 9.31 -2.43
C PRO A 107 -7.61 10.02 -1.13
N PHE A 108 -6.73 9.97 -0.13
CA PHE A 108 -6.81 10.71 1.14
C PHE A 108 -7.95 10.37 2.10
N VAL A 109 -9.07 9.84 1.63
CA VAL A 109 -10.22 9.49 2.47
C VAL A 109 -10.22 8.00 2.78
N THR A 110 -10.54 7.67 4.03
CA THR A 110 -10.63 6.28 4.50
C THR A 110 -11.95 6.09 5.24
N LEU A 111 -12.65 4.99 4.94
CA LEU A 111 -13.75 4.54 5.77
C LEU A 111 -13.23 3.37 6.59
N LEU A 112 -13.21 3.53 7.91
CA LEU A 112 -12.85 2.46 8.82
C LEU A 112 -14.11 1.70 9.23
N ARG A 113 -14.05 0.38 9.20
CA ARG A 113 -14.97 -0.51 9.92
C ARG A 113 -14.26 -1.00 11.18
N CYS A 114 -14.81 -0.68 12.33
CA CYS A 114 -14.36 -1.09 13.64
C CYS A 114 -15.30 -2.19 14.17
N LEU A 115 -14.75 -3.37 14.43
CA LEU A 115 -15.42 -4.48 15.09
C LEU A 115 -15.20 -4.33 16.58
N VAL A 116 -16.23 -4.01 17.35
CA VAL A 116 -16.19 -3.97 18.83
C VAL A 116 -16.83 -5.25 19.35
N VAL A 117 -16.08 -6.08 20.08
CA VAL A 117 -16.54 -7.41 20.47
C VAL A 117 -17.32 -7.35 21.79
N VAL A 118 -18.60 -7.69 21.73
CA VAL A 118 -19.50 -7.80 22.89
C VAL A 118 -19.36 -9.17 23.54
N ARG A 119 -19.25 -10.23 22.72
CA ARG A 119 -18.91 -11.59 23.14
C ARG A 119 -17.88 -12.15 22.18
N GLY A 120 -16.66 -12.34 22.68
CA GLY A 120 -15.57 -12.97 21.94
C GLY A 120 -15.55 -14.48 22.10
N ASN A 121 -14.82 -15.16 21.23
CA ASN A 121 -14.48 -16.57 21.35
C ASN A 121 -13.11 -16.83 20.71
N ASP A 122 -12.50 -17.97 21.00
CA ASP A 122 -11.20 -18.35 20.44
C ASP A 122 -11.31 -19.01 19.05
N ARG A 123 -12.52 -19.04 18.49
CA ARG A 123 -12.86 -19.85 17.30
C ARG A 123 -13.05 -19.04 16.03
N VAL A 124 -13.23 -17.73 16.13
CA VAL A 124 -13.44 -16.83 14.98
C VAL A 124 -12.28 -15.86 14.85
N THR A 125 -11.47 -16.07 13.81
CA THR A 125 -10.28 -15.27 13.53
C THR A 125 -10.49 -14.44 12.27
N THR A 126 -10.21 -13.14 12.33
CA THR A 126 -10.17 -12.29 11.14
C THR A 126 -8.74 -12.27 10.58
N VAL A 127 -8.58 -12.65 9.32
CA VAL A 127 -7.28 -12.76 8.65
C VAL A 127 -7.14 -11.65 7.60
N PHE A 128 -6.05 -10.89 7.70
CA PHE A 128 -5.69 -9.80 6.81
C PHE A 128 -4.59 -10.26 5.86
N ALA A 129 -4.97 -10.62 4.64
CA ALA A 129 -4.11 -11.37 3.73
C ALA A 129 -2.91 -10.56 3.23
N ALA A 130 -3.10 -9.25 2.98
CA ALA A 130 -2.03 -8.37 2.51
C ALA A 130 -1.03 -8.03 3.62
N GLN A 131 -1.53 -7.80 4.83
CA GLN A 131 -0.75 -7.43 6.00
C GLN A 131 -0.07 -8.62 6.67
N LYS A 132 -0.48 -9.85 6.34
CA LYS A 132 0.01 -11.10 6.96
C LYS A 132 -0.22 -11.13 8.48
N THR A 133 -1.35 -10.60 8.91
CA THR A 133 -1.77 -10.56 10.32
C THR A 133 -3.11 -11.24 10.51
N GLN A 134 -3.34 -11.78 11.70
CA GLN A 134 -4.61 -12.38 12.08
C GLN A 134 -4.98 -11.95 13.50
N ASN A 135 -6.26 -11.69 13.73
CA ASN A 135 -6.76 -11.22 15.02
C ASN A 135 -7.93 -12.10 15.47
N THR A 136 -7.77 -12.75 16.63
CA THR A 136 -8.83 -13.45 17.36
C THR A 136 -9.18 -12.55 18.54
N LEU A 137 -10.36 -11.94 18.49
CA LEU A 137 -10.73 -10.86 19.40
C LEU A 137 -11.60 -11.38 20.54
N ARG A 138 -11.28 -10.93 21.76
CA ARG A 138 -11.99 -11.25 23.00
C ARG A 138 -13.02 -10.17 23.34
N THR A 139 -13.89 -10.47 24.31
CA THR A 139 -14.87 -9.50 24.82
C THR A 139 -14.20 -8.20 25.27
N GLY A 140 -14.75 -7.06 24.83
CA GLY A 140 -14.20 -5.73 25.08
C GLY A 140 -13.06 -5.33 24.14
N GLU A 141 -12.51 -6.25 23.35
CA GLU A 141 -11.50 -5.90 22.35
C GLU A 141 -12.15 -5.31 21.09
N PHE A 142 -11.40 -4.46 20.39
CA PHE A 142 -11.80 -3.94 19.09
C PHE A 142 -10.70 -4.10 18.05
N CYS A 143 -11.12 -4.16 16.79
CA CYS A 143 -10.22 -4.12 15.64
C CYS A 143 -10.84 -3.25 14.55
N TRP A 144 -10.09 -2.31 13.99
CA TRP A 144 -10.55 -1.53 12.83
C TRP A 144 -9.73 -1.82 11.57
N LEU A 145 -10.40 -1.78 10.42
CA LEU A 145 -9.85 -2.01 9.08
C LEU A 145 -10.40 -1.00 8.07
N ASP A 146 -9.67 -0.75 6.98
CA ASP A 146 -10.14 0.09 5.88
C ASP A 146 -11.17 -0.68 5.05
N TYR A 147 -12.44 -0.33 5.26
CA TYR A 147 -13.61 -0.92 4.60
C TYR A 147 -13.46 -0.96 3.08
N ASN A 148 -12.78 0.03 2.49
CA ASN A 148 -12.66 0.19 1.05
C ASN A 148 -11.38 -0.41 0.46
N ARG A 149 -10.44 -0.93 1.27
CA ARG A 149 -9.10 -1.32 0.78
C ARG A 149 -8.52 -2.58 1.40
N ASP A 150 -8.89 -2.93 2.62
CA ASP A 150 -8.26 -4.06 3.32
C ASP A 150 -8.88 -5.40 2.88
N ILE A 151 -8.05 -6.23 2.25
CA ILE A 151 -8.42 -7.60 1.88
C ILE A 151 -8.42 -8.46 3.13
N HIS A 152 -9.60 -8.95 3.51
CA HIS A 152 -9.76 -9.77 4.69
C HIS A 152 -10.76 -10.91 4.48
N HIS A 153 -10.73 -11.87 5.40
CA HIS A 153 -11.70 -12.97 5.47
C HIS A 153 -11.75 -13.52 6.89
N ILE A 154 -12.78 -14.30 7.18
CA ILE A 154 -12.96 -14.94 8.48
C ILE A 154 -12.57 -16.42 8.37
N VAL A 155 -11.71 -16.88 9.29
CA VAL A 155 -11.42 -18.28 9.52
C VAL A 155 -12.12 -18.74 10.79
N LYS A 156 -12.74 -19.91 10.72
CA LYS A 156 -13.50 -20.53 11.80
C LYS A 156 -12.86 -21.88 12.15
N SER A 157 -12.66 -22.16 13.43
CA SER A 157 -12.13 -23.44 13.92
C SER A 157 -13.13 -24.16 14.83
N GLY A 158 -13.25 -25.49 14.71
CA GLY A 158 -14.17 -26.33 15.48
C GLY A 158 -15.23 -27.02 14.61
N GLU A 159 -15.97 -27.98 15.18
CA GLU A 159 -17.07 -28.68 14.50
C GLU A 159 -18.31 -27.78 14.40
N PRO A 160 -19.01 -27.73 13.25
CA PRO A 160 -20.13 -26.80 13.02
C PRO A 160 -21.21 -26.78 14.11
N ASP A 161 -21.49 -27.94 14.70
CA ASP A 161 -22.55 -28.13 15.69
C ASP A 161 -22.15 -27.61 17.09
N ASP A 162 -20.86 -27.62 17.43
CA ASP A 162 -20.32 -27.10 18.71
C ASP A 162 -20.25 -25.56 18.76
N LEU A 163 -20.60 -24.90 17.66
CA LEU A 163 -20.32 -23.48 17.45
C LEU A 163 -21.56 -22.58 17.57
N LEU A 164 -22.75 -23.16 17.76
CA LEU A 164 -24.02 -22.42 17.87
C LEU A 164 -24.22 -21.78 19.26
N ASP A 165 -23.71 -22.43 20.32
CA ASP A 165 -23.78 -21.89 21.70
C ASP A 165 -22.61 -20.92 22.01
N ASP A 166 -21.67 -20.76 21.07
CA ASP A 166 -20.45 -19.94 21.18
C ASP A 166 -20.36 -18.88 20.07
N SER A 167 -21.50 -18.32 19.62
CA SER A 167 -21.51 -17.29 18.58
C SER A 167 -20.77 -16.01 19.00
N ARG A 168 -19.92 -15.48 18.11
CA ARG A 168 -19.30 -14.17 18.30
C ARG A 168 -20.33 -13.06 18.07
N ILE A 169 -20.47 -12.17 19.05
CA ILE A 169 -21.32 -10.98 18.97
C ILE A 169 -20.40 -9.78 18.85
N CYS A 170 -20.56 -8.97 17.80
CA CYS A 170 -19.82 -7.73 17.66
C CYS A 170 -20.68 -6.58 17.13
N LEU A 171 -20.27 -5.36 17.46
CA LEU A 171 -20.78 -4.15 16.84
C LEU A 171 -19.88 -3.82 15.65
N LYS A 172 -20.46 -3.57 14.48
CA LYS A 172 -19.74 -3.02 13.33
C LYS A 172 -19.96 -1.51 13.31
N VAL A 173 -18.96 -0.77 13.75
CA VAL A 173 -18.99 0.68 13.88
C VAL A 173 -18.15 1.31 12.78
N HIS A 174 -18.65 2.33 12.09
CA HIS A 174 -17.97 2.90 10.93
C HIS A 174 -17.52 4.34 11.17
N TYR A 175 -16.31 4.67 10.71
CA TYR A 175 -15.74 6.02 10.82
C TYR A 175 -15.19 6.52 9.48
N ALA A 176 -15.69 7.66 9.01
CA ALA A 176 -15.06 8.42 7.95
C ALA A 176 -13.87 9.20 8.53
N VAL A 177 -12.67 8.84 8.09
CA VAL A 177 -11.42 9.48 8.43
C VAL A 177 -10.95 10.31 7.24
N VAL A 178 -10.95 11.63 7.40
CA VAL A 178 -10.59 12.56 6.33
C VAL A 178 -9.61 13.61 6.84
N PRO A 179 -8.66 14.08 6.00
CA PRO A 179 -7.79 15.19 6.36
C PRO A 179 -8.59 16.43 6.75
N ARG A 180 -8.10 17.22 7.70
CA ARG A 180 -8.80 18.42 8.17
C ARG A 180 -9.16 19.39 7.03
N TRP A 181 -8.29 19.54 6.05
CA TRP A 181 -8.53 20.39 4.88
C TRP A 181 -9.58 19.81 3.91
N LEU A 182 -9.90 18.51 4.01
CA LEU A 182 -11.00 17.84 3.29
C LEU A 182 -12.23 17.61 4.18
N ALA A 183 -12.30 18.18 5.39
CA ALA A 183 -13.47 18.05 6.25
C ALA A 183 -14.81 18.45 5.58
N PRO A 184 -14.87 19.46 4.68
CA PRO A 184 -16.12 19.81 4.00
C PRO A 184 -16.73 18.69 3.15
N ILE A 185 -15.92 17.79 2.57
CA ILE A 185 -16.41 16.70 1.72
C ILE A 185 -16.72 15.41 2.51
N ARG A 186 -16.48 15.42 3.82
CA ARG A 186 -16.64 14.24 4.69
C ARG A 186 -18.05 13.65 4.64
N GLY A 187 -19.07 14.51 4.69
CA GLY A 187 -20.48 14.08 4.66
C GLY A 187 -20.85 13.41 3.35
N LEU A 188 -20.31 13.91 2.22
CA LEU A 188 -20.51 13.30 0.91
C LEU A 188 -19.88 11.91 0.85
N PHE A 189 -18.63 11.76 1.31
CA PHE A 189 -17.94 10.47 1.35
C PHE A 189 -18.65 9.47 2.28
N ALA A 190 -19.10 9.91 3.46
CA ALA A 190 -19.90 9.08 4.37
C ALA A 190 -21.21 8.64 3.71
N GLY A 191 -21.95 9.57 3.09
CA GLY A 191 -23.22 9.29 2.42
C GLY A 191 -23.09 8.33 1.24
N TRP A 192 -21.98 8.38 0.48
CA TRP A 192 -21.71 7.41 -0.60
C TRP A 192 -21.49 6.00 -0.06
N ASN A 193 -20.71 5.83 1.00
CA ASN A 193 -20.50 4.53 1.63
C ASN A 193 -21.79 4.00 2.25
N GLU A 194 -22.57 4.85 2.93
CA GLU A 194 -23.87 4.48 3.50
C GLU A 194 -24.88 4.03 2.43
N THR A 195 -24.94 4.77 1.31
CA THR A 195 -25.79 4.41 0.17
C THR A 195 -25.35 3.10 -0.46
N TYR A 196 -24.05 2.90 -0.64
CA TYR A 196 -23.51 1.64 -1.15
C TYR A 196 -23.86 0.48 -0.21
N ASN A 197 -23.60 0.61 1.08
CA ASN A 197 -23.82 -0.44 2.07
C ASN A 197 -25.28 -0.90 2.13
N ARG A 198 -26.23 0.04 2.13
CA ARG A 198 -27.67 -0.26 2.05
C ARG A 198 -28.03 -1.00 0.76
N ARG A 199 -27.64 -0.45 -0.40
CA ARG A 199 -27.93 -1.08 -1.70
C ARG A 199 -27.27 -2.45 -1.84
N ALA A 200 -26.03 -2.60 -1.39
CA ALA A 200 -25.31 -3.86 -1.42
C ALA A 200 -26.03 -4.92 -0.59
N ARG A 201 -26.55 -4.56 0.60
CA ARG A 201 -27.38 -5.45 1.41
C ARG A 201 -28.68 -5.81 0.70
N ASP A 202 -29.39 -4.85 0.13
CA ASP A 202 -30.63 -5.10 -0.63
C ASP A 202 -30.38 -6.06 -1.80
N LEU A 203 -29.29 -5.84 -2.56
CA LEU A 203 -28.86 -6.71 -3.65
C LEU A 203 -28.47 -8.10 -3.14
N PHE A 204 -27.80 -8.20 -1.99
CA PHE A 204 -27.40 -9.47 -1.39
C PHE A 204 -28.63 -10.28 -0.97
N VAL A 205 -29.60 -9.66 -0.30
CA VAL A 205 -30.89 -10.28 0.05
C VAL A 205 -31.66 -10.69 -1.20
N ALA A 206 -31.74 -9.83 -2.21
CA ALA A 206 -32.38 -10.15 -3.50
C ALA A 206 -31.68 -11.29 -4.24
N SER A 207 -30.35 -11.42 -4.10
CA SER A 207 -29.56 -12.49 -4.73
C SER A 207 -29.77 -13.86 -4.09
N LYS A 208 -30.29 -13.95 -2.86
CA LYS A 208 -30.65 -15.23 -2.23
C LYS A 208 -31.76 -15.94 -3.01
N ASN A 209 -32.65 -15.19 -3.66
CA ASN A 209 -33.74 -15.74 -4.48
C ASN A 209 -34.08 -14.80 -5.66
N PRO A 210 -33.27 -14.78 -6.73
CA PRO A 210 -33.44 -13.81 -7.81
C PRO A 210 -34.65 -14.17 -8.67
N GLN A 211 -35.75 -13.43 -8.47
CA GLN A 211 -37.03 -13.66 -9.16
C GLN A 211 -37.03 -13.16 -10.63
N SER A 212 -36.14 -12.23 -11.00
CA SER A 212 -36.14 -11.57 -12.32
C SER A 212 -34.81 -11.74 -13.07
N ALA A 213 -34.85 -11.69 -14.40
CA ALA A 213 -33.65 -11.76 -15.24
C ALA A 213 -32.68 -10.60 -14.99
N ILE A 214 -33.20 -9.40 -14.74
CA ILE A 214 -32.41 -8.22 -14.35
C ILE A 214 -31.73 -8.47 -13.00
N GLY A 215 -32.44 -9.06 -12.03
CA GLY A 215 -31.87 -9.43 -10.73
C GLY A 215 -30.73 -10.44 -10.86
N ARG A 216 -30.88 -11.45 -11.74
CA ARG A 216 -29.80 -12.40 -12.04
C ARG A 216 -28.58 -11.74 -12.68
N PHE A 217 -28.78 -10.81 -13.61
CA PHE A 217 -27.69 -10.08 -14.26
C PHE A 217 -26.95 -9.17 -13.28
N LEU A 218 -27.67 -8.36 -12.50
CA LEU A 218 -27.08 -7.48 -11.48
C LEU A 218 -26.37 -8.28 -10.39
N GLY A 219 -26.93 -9.40 -9.95
CA GLY A 219 -26.27 -10.33 -9.04
C GLY A 219 -24.96 -10.88 -9.64
N GLY A 220 -24.95 -11.18 -10.94
CA GLY A 220 -23.74 -11.57 -11.67
C GLY A 220 -22.65 -10.50 -11.66
N ILE A 221 -23.02 -9.23 -11.90
CA ILE A 221 -22.07 -8.09 -11.82
C ILE A 221 -21.51 -7.93 -10.41
N VAL A 222 -22.37 -7.99 -9.39
CA VAL A 222 -21.92 -7.88 -7.99
C VAL A 222 -20.96 -9.00 -7.65
N ASN A 223 -21.30 -10.25 -7.97
CA ASN A 223 -20.44 -11.40 -7.69
C ASN A 223 -19.09 -11.31 -8.44
N ALA A 224 -19.10 -10.92 -9.72
CA ALA A 224 -17.87 -10.69 -10.47
C ALA A 224 -17.05 -9.54 -9.87
N GLY A 225 -17.69 -8.45 -9.47
CA GLY A 225 -17.04 -7.31 -8.80
C GLY A 225 -16.40 -7.72 -7.47
N THR A 226 -17.14 -8.41 -6.60
CA THR A 226 -16.66 -8.91 -5.30
C THR A 226 -15.48 -9.88 -5.46
N PHE A 227 -15.40 -10.61 -6.56
CA PHE A 227 -14.27 -11.49 -6.86
C PHE A 227 -13.09 -10.74 -7.49
N LEU A 228 -13.32 -9.91 -8.51
CA LEU A 228 -12.26 -9.23 -9.27
C LEU A 228 -11.61 -8.09 -8.48
N TYR A 229 -12.35 -7.41 -7.60
CA TYR A 229 -11.87 -6.24 -6.88
C TYR A 229 -10.77 -6.58 -5.86
N PRO A 230 -10.90 -7.60 -5.00
CA PRO A 230 -9.80 -8.07 -4.16
C PRO A 230 -8.60 -8.55 -4.97
N LEU A 231 -8.82 -9.28 -6.08
CA LEU A 231 -7.74 -9.74 -6.96
C LEU A 231 -6.96 -8.56 -7.56
N PHE A 232 -7.66 -7.50 -7.97
CA PHE A 232 -7.01 -6.29 -8.45
C PHE A 232 -6.08 -5.70 -7.39
N PHE A 233 -6.53 -5.52 -6.14
CA PHE A 233 -5.67 -4.99 -5.08
C PHE A 233 -4.55 -5.94 -4.65
N GLN A 234 -4.79 -7.26 -4.73
CA GLN A 234 -3.84 -8.31 -4.38
C GLN A 234 -2.71 -8.43 -5.40
N TYR A 235 -3.01 -8.34 -6.70
CA TYR A 235 -2.05 -8.63 -7.78
C TYR A 235 -1.60 -7.41 -8.58
N VAL A 236 -2.39 -6.34 -8.60
CA VAL A 236 -2.09 -5.14 -9.39
C VAL A 236 -1.94 -3.92 -8.50
N GLY A 237 -3.01 -3.45 -7.87
CA GLY A 237 -3.04 -2.20 -7.11
C GLY A 237 -2.99 -0.96 -8.01
N ILE A 238 -3.45 0.17 -7.45
CA ILE A 238 -3.67 1.41 -8.21
C ILE A 238 -2.36 2.02 -8.70
N LEU A 239 -1.35 2.13 -7.82
CA LEU A 239 -0.08 2.77 -8.17
C LEU A 239 0.58 2.06 -9.36
N ASN A 240 0.59 0.72 -9.35
CA ASN A 240 1.18 -0.03 -10.44
C ASN A 240 0.39 0.15 -11.74
N LEU A 241 -0.95 0.15 -11.69
CA LEU A 241 -1.76 0.44 -12.87
C LEU A 241 -1.43 1.82 -13.45
N LEU A 242 -1.32 2.85 -12.61
CA LEU A 242 -0.96 4.20 -13.06
C LEU A 242 0.43 4.25 -13.68
N VAL A 243 1.41 3.52 -13.12
CA VAL A 243 2.76 3.41 -13.68
C VAL A 243 2.73 2.72 -15.05
N LEU A 244 1.98 1.61 -15.18
CA LEU A 244 1.83 0.90 -16.46
C LEU A 244 1.22 1.82 -17.53
N LEU A 245 0.17 2.57 -17.18
CA LEU A 245 -0.48 3.52 -18.08
C LEU A 245 0.44 4.70 -18.44
N LEU A 246 1.18 5.24 -17.48
CA LEU A 246 2.15 6.32 -17.70
C LEU A 246 3.24 5.86 -18.67
N PHE A 247 3.91 4.73 -18.39
CA PHE A 247 4.95 4.19 -19.26
C PHE A 247 4.42 3.87 -20.65
N TRP A 248 3.21 3.34 -20.76
CA TRP A 248 2.58 3.13 -22.05
C TRP A 248 2.37 4.43 -22.83
N GLY A 249 1.87 5.47 -22.16
CA GLY A 249 1.65 6.80 -22.74
C GLY A 249 2.94 7.48 -23.21
N VAL A 250 3.95 7.59 -22.33
CA VAL A 250 5.20 8.31 -22.65
C VAL A 250 6.08 7.57 -23.65
N THR A 251 5.87 6.26 -23.84
CA THR A 251 6.58 5.46 -24.86
C THR A 251 5.74 5.20 -26.10
N SER A 252 4.68 5.97 -26.33
CA SER A 252 3.94 5.92 -27.59
C SER A 252 4.88 6.29 -28.75
N GLY A 253 5.08 5.37 -29.69
CA GLY A 253 6.05 5.53 -30.80
C GLY A 253 7.48 5.07 -30.51
N HIS A 254 7.79 4.65 -29.28
CA HIS A 254 9.14 4.27 -28.85
C HIS A 254 9.18 2.85 -28.24
N PRO A 255 8.95 1.80 -29.04
CA PRO A 255 8.77 0.44 -28.54
C PRO A 255 10.04 -0.13 -27.88
N THR A 256 11.24 0.28 -28.31
CA THR A 256 12.49 -0.19 -27.71
C THR A 256 12.65 0.33 -26.28
N GLU A 257 12.50 1.63 -26.08
CA GLU A 257 12.62 2.26 -24.74
C GLU A 257 11.54 1.74 -23.79
N ARG A 258 10.35 1.42 -24.30
CA ARG A 258 9.28 0.76 -23.53
C ARG A 258 9.74 -0.51 -22.85
N VAL A 259 10.52 -1.35 -23.55
CA VAL A 259 11.07 -2.59 -22.98
C VAL A 259 11.97 -2.25 -21.80
N TYR A 260 12.89 -1.29 -21.96
CA TYR A 260 13.79 -0.88 -20.89
C TYR A 260 13.02 -0.35 -19.67
N LEU A 261 12.03 0.54 -19.86
CA LEU A 261 11.26 1.08 -18.73
C LEU A 261 10.58 -0.01 -17.91
N PHE A 262 9.95 -0.98 -18.57
CA PHE A 262 9.27 -2.07 -17.87
C PHE A 262 10.22 -3.10 -17.25
N SER A 263 11.41 -3.28 -17.83
CA SER A 263 12.37 -4.29 -17.40
C SER A 263 12.97 -4.04 -16.01
N PHE A 264 13.12 -2.79 -15.58
CA PHE A 264 14.01 -2.48 -14.44
C PHE A 264 13.33 -2.03 -13.14
N VAL A 265 12.01 -1.78 -13.14
CA VAL A 265 11.30 -1.29 -11.94
C VAL A 265 11.48 -2.22 -10.75
N HIS A 266 11.32 -3.54 -10.92
CA HIS A 266 11.35 -4.50 -9.83
C HIS A 266 12.70 -4.55 -9.08
N TYR A 267 13.83 -4.29 -9.74
CA TYR A 267 15.13 -4.21 -9.06
C TYR A 267 15.21 -3.01 -8.13
N PHE A 268 14.65 -1.88 -8.54
CA PHE A 268 14.57 -0.71 -7.68
C PHE A 268 13.68 -0.99 -6.46
N LEU A 269 12.56 -1.71 -6.65
CA LEU A 269 11.70 -2.15 -5.55
C LEU A 269 12.47 -3.03 -4.56
N TYR A 270 13.24 -4.02 -5.04
CA TYR A 270 14.11 -4.84 -4.20
C TYR A 270 15.11 -4.00 -3.41
N PHE A 271 15.77 -3.07 -4.09
CA PHE A 271 16.76 -2.19 -3.48
C PHE A 271 16.15 -1.35 -2.34
N VAL A 272 15.05 -0.65 -2.61
CA VAL A 272 14.38 0.23 -1.62
C VAL A 272 13.78 -0.60 -0.48
N ALA A 273 13.11 -1.71 -0.79
CA ALA A 273 12.51 -2.58 0.22
C ALA A 273 13.56 -3.11 1.20
N HIS A 274 14.69 -3.62 0.69
CA HIS A 274 15.77 -4.13 1.54
C HIS A 274 16.48 -3.00 2.30
N LEU A 275 16.75 -1.87 1.65
CA LEU A 275 17.48 -0.74 2.25
C LEU A 275 16.72 -0.09 3.41
N PHE A 276 15.41 0.10 3.26
CA PHE A 276 14.59 0.84 4.23
C PHE A 276 13.76 -0.04 5.17
N ARG A 277 13.42 -1.26 4.77
CA ARG A 277 12.61 -2.22 5.53
C ARG A 277 11.27 -1.67 6.07
N ALA A 278 10.72 -0.64 5.43
CA ALA A 278 9.56 0.11 5.90
C ALA A 278 8.26 -0.19 5.15
N VAL A 279 8.35 -0.90 4.01
CA VAL A 279 7.20 -1.22 3.15
C VAL A 279 6.39 -2.37 3.72
N GLU A 280 5.06 -2.32 3.54
CA GLU A 280 4.17 -3.43 3.88
C GLU A 280 4.53 -4.69 3.04
N PRO A 281 4.75 -5.87 3.66
CA PRO A 281 5.23 -7.06 2.96
C PRO A 281 4.36 -7.48 1.77
N GLY A 282 3.03 -7.47 1.92
CA GLY A 282 2.11 -7.83 0.83
C GLY A 282 2.14 -6.83 -0.33
N ARG A 283 2.30 -5.54 -0.04
CA ARG A 283 2.46 -4.49 -1.07
C ARG A 283 3.74 -4.74 -1.86
N PHE A 284 4.85 -4.98 -1.18
CA PHE A 284 6.13 -5.26 -1.83
C PHE A 284 6.08 -6.52 -2.69
N ALA A 285 5.57 -7.63 -2.13
CA ALA A 285 5.45 -8.88 -2.86
C ALA A 285 4.59 -8.72 -4.14
N ARG A 286 3.46 -8.01 -4.05
CA ARG A 286 2.61 -7.67 -5.20
C ARG A 286 3.37 -6.88 -6.25
N ASP A 287 3.92 -5.73 -5.88
CA ASP A 287 4.53 -4.80 -6.82
C ASP A 287 5.75 -5.45 -7.50
N ALA A 288 6.61 -6.11 -6.72
CA ALA A 288 7.78 -6.82 -7.25
C ALA A 288 7.39 -7.96 -8.19
N THR A 289 6.40 -8.80 -7.81
CA THR A 289 5.92 -9.88 -8.66
C THR A 289 5.37 -9.34 -9.98
N LEU A 290 4.51 -8.31 -9.93
CA LEU A 290 3.91 -7.73 -11.12
C LEU A 290 4.97 -7.18 -12.07
N PHE A 291 5.88 -6.33 -11.60
CA PHE A 291 6.91 -5.76 -12.47
C PHE A 291 7.94 -6.78 -12.94
N GLN A 292 8.19 -7.84 -12.17
CA GLN A 292 9.02 -8.96 -12.63
C GLN A 292 8.32 -9.74 -13.76
N LEU A 293 7.01 -10.01 -13.64
CA LEU A 293 6.24 -10.67 -14.68
C LEU A 293 6.13 -9.82 -15.95
N VAL A 294 5.91 -8.51 -15.81
CA VAL A 294 5.91 -7.57 -16.93
C VAL A 294 7.28 -7.54 -17.59
N ALA A 295 8.37 -7.42 -16.82
CA ALA A 295 9.74 -7.46 -17.34
C ALA A 295 10.01 -8.75 -18.13
N LEU A 296 9.73 -9.92 -17.56
CA LEU A 296 9.92 -11.21 -18.25
C LEU A 296 9.02 -11.34 -19.47
N GLY A 297 7.75 -10.93 -19.38
CA GLY A 297 6.80 -10.96 -20.49
C GLY A 297 7.28 -10.09 -21.67
N THR A 298 7.77 -8.88 -21.40
CA THR A 298 8.35 -8.02 -22.44
C THR A 298 9.61 -8.63 -23.05
N LEU A 299 10.49 -9.23 -22.23
CA LEU A 299 11.70 -9.89 -22.69
C LEU A 299 11.41 -11.10 -23.60
N PHE A 300 10.49 -11.98 -23.19
CA PHE A 300 10.10 -13.15 -23.98
C PHE A 300 9.32 -12.76 -25.25
N TYR A 301 8.52 -11.69 -25.19
CA TYR A 301 7.90 -11.13 -26.38
C TYR A 301 8.96 -10.69 -27.40
N GLN A 302 9.99 -9.96 -26.97
CA GLN A 302 11.08 -9.56 -27.85
C GLN A 302 11.91 -10.74 -28.34
N TYR A 303 12.11 -11.76 -27.51
CA TYR A 303 12.75 -13.00 -27.93
C TYR A 303 12.00 -13.66 -29.09
N GLY A 304 10.69 -13.87 -28.94
CA GLY A 304 9.85 -14.46 -29.99
C GLY A 304 9.84 -13.64 -31.28
N ARG A 305 9.92 -12.31 -31.18
CA ARG A 305 10.04 -11.39 -32.33
C ARG A 305 11.33 -11.57 -33.12
N THR A 306 12.40 -12.05 -32.50
CA THR A 306 13.70 -12.29 -33.14
C THR A 306 13.85 -13.69 -33.72
N GLY A 307 12.84 -14.55 -33.59
CA GLY A 307 12.86 -15.94 -34.05
C GLY A 307 12.85 -16.95 -32.91
N PHE A 308 12.77 -18.24 -33.26
CA PHE A 308 12.74 -19.35 -32.32
C PHE A 308 14.06 -20.14 -32.38
N ASP A 309 14.68 -20.34 -31.23
CA ASP A 309 15.89 -21.14 -31.03
C ASP A 309 15.66 -22.07 -29.84
N ALA A 310 15.48 -23.37 -30.11
CA ALA A 310 15.15 -24.37 -29.12
C ALA A 310 16.27 -24.60 -28.09
N PRO A 311 17.55 -24.79 -28.47
CA PRO A 311 18.66 -24.87 -27.50
C PRO A 311 18.71 -23.69 -26.53
N SER A 312 18.61 -22.47 -27.05
CA SER A 312 18.58 -21.25 -26.22
C SER A 312 17.41 -21.25 -25.23
N LEU A 313 16.21 -21.59 -25.72
CA LEU A 313 15.00 -21.70 -24.89
C LEU A 313 15.09 -22.81 -23.83
N ALA A 314 15.71 -23.94 -24.14
CA ALA A 314 15.89 -25.03 -23.20
C ALA A 314 16.79 -24.60 -22.02
N VAL A 315 17.91 -23.92 -22.30
CA VAL A 315 18.79 -23.38 -21.24
C VAL A 315 18.06 -22.29 -20.45
N ALA A 316 17.32 -21.40 -21.13
CA ALA A 316 16.54 -20.37 -20.46
C ALA A 316 15.47 -20.98 -19.53
N ALA A 317 14.75 -22.01 -20.00
CA ALA A 317 13.72 -22.72 -19.24
C ALA A 317 14.32 -23.45 -18.02
N LEU A 318 15.51 -24.04 -18.14
CA LEU A 318 16.21 -24.64 -16.99
C LEU A 318 16.57 -23.58 -15.93
N GLY A 319 17.11 -22.44 -16.33
CA GLY A 319 17.48 -21.36 -15.41
C GLY A 319 16.27 -20.72 -14.72
N PHE A 320 15.26 -20.30 -15.50
CA PHE A 320 14.04 -19.75 -14.92
C PHE A 320 13.23 -20.79 -14.15
N GLY A 321 13.25 -22.06 -14.56
CA GLY A 321 12.67 -23.19 -13.85
C GLY A 321 13.33 -23.43 -12.49
N LEU A 322 14.67 -23.33 -12.40
CA LEU A 322 15.38 -23.37 -11.12
C LEU A 322 14.93 -22.24 -10.19
N THR A 323 14.72 -21.03 -10.74
CA THR A 323 14.18 -19.91 -9.95
C THR A 323 12.76 -20.21 -9.44
N GLY A 324 11.89 -20.75 -10.30
CA GLY A 324 10.54 -21.14 -9.93
C GLY A 324 10.52 -22.22 -8.85
N LEU A 325 11.38 -23.24 -8.97
CA LEU A 325 11.52 -24.28 -7.96
C LEU A 325 12.04 -23.72 -6.63
N ALA A 326 13.01 -22.81 -6.67
CA ALA A 326 13.50 -22.11 -5.48
C ALA A 326 12.37 -21.30 -4.79
N PHE A 327 11.57 -20.57 -5.57
CA PHE A 327 10.39 -19.85 -5.08
C PHE A 327 9.38 -20.80 -4.42
N LEU A 328 9.02 -21.90 -5.08
CA LEU A 328 8.10 -22.90 -4.53
C LEU A 328 8.64 -23.51 -3.23
N ARG A 329 9.96 -23.67 -3.12
CA ARG A 329 10.59 -24.24 -1.93
C ARG A 329 10.66 -23.26 -0.75
N LEU A 330 10.92 -21.98 -1.01
CA LEU A 330 10.90 -20.92 0.01
C LEU A 330 9.50 -20.51 0.44
N GLY A 331 8.56 -20.50 -0.52
CA GLY A 331 7.30 -19.78 -0.40
C GLY A 331 7.45 -18.28 -0.69
N SER A 332 6.31 -17.63 -0.91
CA SER A 332 6.24 -16.20 -1.24
C SER A 332 6.81 -15.32 -0.12
N ASP A 333 6.44 -15.60 1.14
CA ASP A 333 6.80 -14.75 2.26
C ASP A 333 8.32 -14.68 2.48
N ARG A 334 9.03 -15.82 2.41
CA ARG A 334 10.50 -15.83 2.50
C ARG A 334 11.18 -15.24 1.29
N THR A 335 10.60 -15.41 0.09
CA THR A 335 11.18 -14.86 -1.15
C THR A 335 11.24 -13.34 -1.11
N TYR A 336 10.19 -12.70 -0.59
CA TYR A 336 10.06 -11.25 -0.56
C TYR A 336 10.46 -10.67 0.79
N PHE A 337 11.65 -11.05 1.26
CA PHE A 337 12.29 -10.53 2.49
C PHE A 337 11.44 -10.66 3.78
N GLY A 338 10.56 -11.65 3.86
CA GLY A 338 9.69 -11.83 5.02
C GLY A 338 10.46 -12.07 6.31
N ALA A 339 11.70 -12.59 6.26
CA ALA A 339 12.54 -12.72 7.45
C ALA A 339 13.04 -11.36 7.93
N GLU A 340 13.45 -10.50 7.00
CA GLU A 340 13.94 -9.14 7.25
C GLU A 340 12.82 -8.20 7.71
N PHE A 341 11.59 -8.45 7.28
CA PHE A 341 10.39 -7.74 7.73
C PHE A 341 9.78 -8.32 9.03
N GLY A 342 10.31 -9.43 9.55
CA GLY A 342 9.78 -10.09 10.74
C GLY A 342 8.44 -10.83 10.54
N VAL A 343 8.06 -11.11 9.30
CA VAL A 343 6.86 -11.89 8.94
C VAL A 343 7.07 -13.38 9.21
N VAL A 344 8.29 -13.87 8.97
CA VAL A 344 8.67 -15.27 9.20
C VAL A 344 9.98 -15.33 9.98
N PRO A 345 10.19 -16.34 10.85
CA PRO A 345 11.43 -16.45 11.60
C PRO A 345 12.63 -16.63 10.65
N PRO A 346 13.80 -16.05 10.97
CA PRO A 346 15.01 -16.28 10.21
C PRO A 346 15.34 -17.77 10.21
N GLY A 347 15.71 -18.32 9.06
CA GLY A 347 15.96 -19.75 8.92
C GLY A 347 16.51 -20.09 7.56
N LYS A 348 17.42 -21.08 7.53
CA LYS A 348 17.97 -21.62 6.29
C LYS A 348 17.10 -22.78 5.80
N VAL A 349 16.81 -22.80 4.51
CA VAL A 349 16.11 -23.92 3.87
C VAL A 349 17.15 -24.92 3.37
N ALA A 350 17.14 -26.14 3.91
CA ALA A 350 18.11 -27.18 3.57
C ALA A 350 17.71 -28.03 2.34
N GLY A 351 16.44 -27.97 1.91
CA GLY A 351 15.99 -28.73 0.74
C GLY A 351 16.53 -28.18 -0.58
N PHE A 352 16.57 -29.03 -1.60
CA PHE A 352 16.89 -28.59 -2.96
C PHE A 352 15.89 -27.50 -3.43
N PRO A 353 16.37 -26.41 -4.08
CA PRO A 353 17.74 -26.18 -4.53
C PRO A 353 18.70 -25.50 -3.53
N TYR A 354 18.21 -24.94 -2.42
CA TYR A 354 19.04 -24.15 -1.48
C TYR A 354 20.12 -24.96 -0.76
N GLY A 355 19.90 -26.25 -0.49
CA GLY A 355 20.90 -27.12 0.12
C GLY A 355 22.08 -27.50 -0.79
N VAL A 356 22.04 -27.12 -2.07
CA VAL A 356 23.03 -27.52 -3.09
C VAL A 356 23.59 -26.30 -3.82
N ILE A 357 22.74 -25.37 -4.20
CA ILE A 357 23.10 -24.20 -5.01
C ILE A 357 23.01 -22.96 -4.12
N PRO A 358 24.09 -22.16 -3.98
CA PRO A 358 24.02 -20.89 -3.26
C PRO A 358 23.17 -19.89 -4.05
N HIS A 359 22.22 -19.22 -3.39
CA HIS A 359 21.31 -18.24 -4.00
C HIS A 359 20.65 -18.76 -5.31
N PRO A 360 19.92 -19.89 -5.27
CA PRO A 360 19.44 -20.58 -6.47
C PRO A 360 18.47 -19.74 -7.30
N MET A 361 17.77 -18.76 -6.70
CA MET A 361 16.95 -17.80 -7.43
C MET A 361 17.81 -16.89 -8.32
N ILE A 362 18.87 -16.30 -7.79
CA ILE A 362 19.74 -15.39 -8.55
C ILE A 362 20.51 -16.20 -9.60
N VAL A 363 21.10 -17.33 -9.22
CA VAL A 363 21.80 -18.23 -10.15
C VAL A 363 20.88 -18.68 -11.28
N GLY A 364 19.65 -19.10 -10.96
CA GLY A 364 18.65 -19.47 -11.96
C GLY A 364 18.35 -18.34 -12.94
N LYS A 365 18.18 -17.10 -12.47
CA LYS A 365 17.99 -15.93 -13.34
C LYS A 365 19.19 -15.69 -14.26
N LEU A 366 20.41 -15.76 -13.74
CA LEU A 366 21.62 -15.60 -14.54
C LEU A 366 21.75 -16.67 -15.63
N VAL A 367 21.48 -17.93 -15.30
CA VAL A 367 21.43 -19.03 -16.28
C VAL A 367 20.31 -18.80 -17.31
N GLY A 368 19.15 -18.31 -16.85
CA GLY A 368 18.03 -17.94 -17.70
C GLY A 368 18.42 -16.93 -18.78
N PHE A 369 19.04 -15.82 -18.37
CA PHE A 369 19.52 -14.79 -19.30
C PHE A 369 20.67 -15.26 -20.18
N ALA A 370 21.59 -16.08 -19.66
CA ALA A 370 22.64 -16.69 -20.46
C ALA A 370 22.05 -17.60 -21.55
N GLY A 371 20.99 -18.35 -21.22
CA GLY A 371 20.22 -19.14 -22.19
C GLY A 371 19.66 -18.26 -23.30
N LEU A 372 18.92 -17.20 -22.96
CA LEU A 372 18.40 -16.24 -23.95
C LEU A 372 19.51 -15.61 -24.80
N ALA A 373 20.69 -15.37 -24.20
CA ALA A 373 21.84 -14.83 -24.89
C ALA A 373 22.42 -15.80 -25.93
N LEU A 374 22.13 -17.11 -25.91
CA LEU A 374 22.63 -18.06 -26.91
C LEU A 374 22.01 -17.79 -28.29
N HIS A 375 20.75 -17.36 -28.33
CA HIS A 375 20.04 -17.01 -29.56
C HIS A 375 20.69 -15.80 -30.24
N ALA A 376 21.42 -16.03 -31.33
CA ALA A 376 22.27 -15.01 -31.95
C ALA A 376 21.52 -13.74 -32.43
N PRO A 377 20.37 -13.85 -33.14
CA PRO A 377 19.53 -12.68 -33.48
C PRO A 377 19.09 -11.88 -32.26
N PHE A 378 18.62 -12.55 -31.19
CA PHE A 378 18.20 -11.87 -29.97
C PHE A 378 19.37 -11.16 -29.29
N ARG A 379 20.50 -11.84 -29.14
CA ARG A 379 21.72 -11.26 -28.57
C ARG A 379 22.18 -10.03 -29.37
N ALA A 380 22.20 -10.11 -30.70
CA ALA A 380 22.60 -8.98 -31.54
C ALA A 380 21.73 -7.74 -31.30
N ALA A 381 20.42 -7.91 -31.11
CA ALA A 381 19.48 -6.81 -30.90
C ALA A 381 19.39 -6.33 -29.43
N TRP A 382 19.54 -7.23 -28.45
CA TRP A 382 19.17 -7.00 -27.06
C TRP A 382 20.26 -7.33 -26.03
N TRP A 383 21.53 -7.49 -26.44
CA TRP A 383 22.62 -7.74 -25.47
C TRP A 383 22.72 -6.67 -24.36
N PRO A 384 22.48 -5.35 -24.58
CA PRO A 384 22.59 -4.37 -23.49
C PRO A 384 21.53 -4.61 -22.42
N LEU A 385 20.32 -5.00 -22.85
CA LEU A 385 19.22 -5.34 -21.96
C LEU A 385 19.58 -6.54 -21.08
N LEU A 386 20.13 -7.60 -21.68
CA LEU A 386 20.57 -8.79 -20.95
C LEU A 386 21.70 -8.47 -19.95
N LEU A 387 22.70 -7.70 -20.38
CA LEU A 387 23.80 -7.29 -19.53
C LEU A 387 23.32 -6.45 -18.34
N ALA A 388 22.39 -5.52 -18.58
CA ALA A 388 21.79 -4.71 -17.52
C ALA A 388 21.01 -5.55 -16.51
N HIS A 389 20.22 -6.54 -16.96
CA HIS A 389 19.55 -7.48 -16.06
C HIS A 389 20.53 -8.27 -15.19
N VAL A 390 21.62 -8.77 -15.77
CA VAL A 390 22.70 -9.46 -15.05
C VAL A 390 23.34 -8.53 -14.01
N ALA A 391 23.71 -7.31 -14.41
CA ALA A 391 24.30 -6.31 -13.51
C ALA A 391 23.37 -5.98 -12.33
N CYS A 392 22.07 -5.78 -12.58
CA CYS A 392 21.09 -5.53 -11.51
C CYS A 392 20.98 -6.71 -10.54
N TYR A 393 20.99 -7.96 -11.01
CA TYR A 393 20.97 -9.13 -10.11
C TYR A 393 22.28 -9.27 -9.31
N VAL A 394 23.43 -8.90 -9.87
CA VAL A 394 24.68 -8.83 -9.11
C VAL A 394 24.59 -7.77 -8.02
N VAL A 395 24.01 -6.60 -8.31
CA VAL A 395 23.78 -5.57 -7.28
C VAL A 395 22.86 -6.07 -6.16
N VAL A 396 21.76 -6.75 -6.51
CA VAL A 396 20.84 -7.36 -5.53
C VAL A 396 21.57 -8.40 -4.69
N LEU A 397 22.39 -9.27 -5.30
CA LEU A 397 23.20 -10.25 -4.58
C LEU A 397 24.20 -9.57 -3.63
N CYS A 398 24.92 -8.55 -4.11
CA CYS A 398 25.85 -7.79 -3.28
C CYS A 398 25.14 -7.14 -2.09
N GLN A 399 23.92 -6.64 -2.30
CA GLN A 399 23.09 -6.09 -1.23
C GLN A 399 22.70 -7.15 -0.20
N GLU A 400 22.22 -8.32 -0.64
CA GLU A 400 21.88 -9.45 0.25
C GLU A 400 23.09 -9.91 1.06
N VAL A 401 24.25 -10.08 0.42
CA VAL A 401 25.49 -10.52 1.07
C VAL A 401 26.04 -9.47 2.03
N ALA A 402 25.99 -8.19 1.65
CA ALA A 402 26.45 -7.10 2.52
C ALA A 402 25.48 -6.84 3.68
N ASN A 403 24.20 -7.20 3.53
CA ASN A 403 23.11 -7.00 4.48
C ASN A 403 23.11 -5.58 5.10
N ARG A 404 23.37 -4.56 4.26
CA ARG A 404 23.39 -3.16 4.67
C ARG A 404 22.01 -2.54 4.45
N HIS A 405 21.44 -2.01 5.52
CA HIS A 405 20.19 -1.26 5.53
C HIS A 405 20.37 0.04 6.32
N VAL A 406 19.44 0.99 6.23
CA VAL A 406 19.48 2.29 6.94
C VAL A 406 19.28 2.14 8.47
N GLY A 407 19.48 0.93 9.00
CA GLY A 407 19.32 0.55 10.40
C GLY A 407 17.87 0.59 10.90
N ASP A 408 17.67 0.19 12.16
CA ASP A 408 16.40 0.40 12.90
C ASP A 408 16.09 1.90 13.13
N THR A 409 17.03 2.78 12.73
CA THR A 409 17.00 4.23 12.91
C THR A 409 16.10 4.95 11.93
N TYR A 410 15.89 4.42 10.72
CA TYR A 410 14.97 5.07 9.79
C TYR A 410 13.53 4.82 10.22
N ARG A 411 12.89 5.88 10.71
CA ARG A 411 11.44 5.95 10.88
C ARG A 411 10.98 7.26 10.29
N PHE A 412 10.08 7.19 9.30
CA PHE A 412 9.55 8.39 8.66
C PHE A 412 9.00 9.37 9.70
N GLU A 413 8.20 8.89 10.66
CA GLU A 413 7.62 9.74 11.71
C GLU A 413 8.66 10.33 12.66
N ALA A 414 9.78 9.65 12.91
CA ALA A 414 10.88 10.24 13.69
C ALA A 414 11.55 11.37 12.90
N THR A 415 11.88 11.09 11.63
CA THR A 415 12.49 12.06 10.70
C THR A 415 11.58 13.28 10.51
N TYR A 416 10.28 13.06 10.37
CA TYR A 416 9.28 14.11 10.27
C TYR A 416 9.16 14.94 11.55
N ARG A 417 9.17 14.32 12.73
CA ARG A 417 9.15 15.07 14.00
C ARG A 417 10.35 16.00 14.12
N ASP A 418 11.54 15.54 13.72
CA ASP A 418 12.73 16.37 13.72
C ASP A 418 12.62 17.49 12.68
N PHE A 419 12.23 17.18 11.45
CA PHE A 419 11.98 18.16 10.38
C PHE A 419 10.96 19.24 10.79
N ALA A 420 9.84 18.85 11.40
CA ALA A 420 8.74 19.73 11.78
C ALA A 420 9.14 20.75 12.86
N ARG A 421 10.15 20.47 13.70
CA ARG A 421 10.69 21.44 14.66
C ARG A 421 11.27 22.69 13.98
N PHE A 422 11.76 22.54 12.75
CA PHE A 422 12.38 23.59 11.94
C PHE A 422 11.43 24.22 10.91
N HIS A 423 10.21 23.69 10.82
CA HIS A 423 9.18 24.13 9.90
C HIS A 423 7.88 24.26 10.67
N GLN A 424 7.73 25.29 11.49
CA GLN A 424 6.57 25.51 12.37
C GLN A 424 5.56 26.47 11.73
N ARG A 425 6.00 27.41 10.91
CA ARG A 425 5.13 28.37 10.24
C ARG A 425 4.62 27.81 8.92
N THR A 426 3.30 27.88 8.70
CA THR A 426 2.66 27.41 7.46
C THR A 426 3.22 28.11 6.22
N GLY A 427 3.49 29.42 6.32
CA GLY A 427 4.10 30.18 5.23
C GLY A 427 5.48 29.63 4.82
N ASN A 428 6.30 29.20 5.78
CA ASN A 428 7.60 28.60 5.48
C ASN A 428 7.45 27.30 4.70
N VAL A 429 6.51 26.43 5.12
CA VAL A 429 6.22 25.15 4.44
C VAL A 429 5.70 25.38 3.02
N VAL A 430 4.83 26.37 2.80
CA VAL A 430 4.30 26.69 1.46
C VAL A 430 5.40 27.17 0.53
N VAL A 431 6.28 28.08 0.99
CA VAL A 431 7.42 28.53 0.19
C VAL A 431 8.37 27.37 -0.11
N HIS A 432 8.61 26.48 0.86
CA HIS A 432 9.38 25.25 0.62
C HIS A 432 8.73 24.32 -0.40
N LEU A 433 7.41 24.12 -0.37
CA LEU A 433 6.70 23.34 -1.39
C LEU A 433 6.87 23.95 -2.78
N PHE A 434 6.76 25.25 -2.92
CA PHE A 434 6.91 25.90 -4.22
C PHE A 434 8.37 25.83 -4.73
N SER A 435 9.32 26.20 -3.88
CA SER A 435 10.76 26.18 -4.21
C SER A 435 11.31 24.78 -4.48
N THR A 436 10.82 23.76 -3.76
CA THR A 436 11.11 22.34 -4.07
C THR A 436 10.61 21.97 -5.46
N GLY A 437 9.48 22.51 -5.90
CA GLY A 437 8.90 22.21 -7.21
C GLY A 437 9.75 22.78 -8.33
N ILE A 438 10.24 24.01 -8.15
CA ILE A 438 11.24 24.64 -9.03
C ILE A 438 12.52 23.80 -9.06
N GLY A 439 13.03 23.40 -7.90
CA GLY A 439 14.24 22.58 -7.80
C GLY A 439 14.09 21.24 -8.51
N LEU A 440 12.96 20.54 -8.30
CA LEU A 440 12.66 19.27 -8.98
C LEU A 440 12.50 19.43 -10.48
N LEU A 441 11.89 20.53 -10.95
CA LEU A 441 11.82 20.82 -12.39
C LEU A 441 13.24 20.97 -12.98
N GLY A 442 14.15 21.61 -12.24
CA GLY A 442 15.57 21.66 -12.58
C GLY A 442 16.23 20.28 -12.59
N VAL A 443 15.97 19.42 -11.60
CA VAL A 443 16.47 18.04 -11.57
C VAL A 443 15.95 17.22 -12.75
N CYS A 444 14.65 17.32 -13.08
CA CYS A 444 14.07 16.71 -14.26
C CYS A 444 14.78 17.18 -15.54
N GLY A 445 15.04 18.47 -15.69
CA GLY A 445 15.78 19.02 -16.82
C GLY A 445 17.22 18.51 -16.90
N LEU A 446 17.92 18.34 -15.76
CA LEU A 446 19.27 17.76 -15.74
C LEU A 446 19.27 16.28 -16.13
N VAL A 447 18.31 15.49 -15.63
CA VAL A 447 18.12 14.09 -16.01
C VAL A 447 17.81 13.99 -17.51
N GLY A 448 16.93 14.85 -18.03
CA GLY A 448 16.58 14.90 -19.45
C GLY A 448 17.78 15.27 -20.33
N ALA A 449 18.57 16.28 -19.94
CA ALA A 449 19.77 16.67 -20.66
C ALA A 449 20.85 15.56 -20.66
N GLY A 450 21.03 14.88 -19.53
CA GLY A 450 21.93 13.73 -19.43
C GLY A 450 21.47 12.56 -20.29
N ALA A 451 20.17 12.25 -20.31
CA ALA A 451 19.59 11.24 -21.17
C ALA A 451 19.83 11.55 -22.65
N LEU A 452 19.60 12.80 -23.06
CA LEU A 452 19.86 13.25 -24.42
C LEU A 452 21.34 13.07 -24.81
N ALA A 453 22.26 13.43 -23.93
CA ALA A 453 23.70 13.25 -24.15
C ALA A 453 24.11 11.78 -24.31
N LEU A 454 23.34 10.85 -23.74
CA LEU A 454 23.51 9.41 -23.87
C LEU A 454 22.68 8.79 -25.01
N GLY A 455 21.99 9.61 -25.81
CA GLY A 455 21.16 9.16 -26.94
C GLY A 455 19.79 8.58 -26.55
N ALA A 456 19.32 8.81 -25.32
CA ALA A 456 18.01 8.40 -24.85
C ALA A 456 16.98 9.54 -24.90
N THR A 457 15.70 9.21 -24.99
CA THR A 457 14.62 10.20 -25.02
C THR A 457 14.47 10.88 -23.63
N PRO A 458 14.56 12.22 -23.52
CA PRO A 458 14.46 12.93 -22.24
C PRO A 458 13.18 12.65 -21.45
N SER A 459 12.02 12.61 -22.12
CA SER A 459 10.72 12.35 -21.48
C SER A 459 10.66 10.95 -20.85
N MET A 460 11.25 9.93 -21.49
CA MET A 460 11.37 8.56 -20.96
C MET A 460 12.17 8.56 -19.67
N ALA A 461 13.38 9.12 -19.71
CA ALA A 461 14.31 9.08 -18.58
C ALA A 461 13.74 9.81 -17.36
N VAL A 462 13.13 10.98 -17.58
CA VAL A 462 12.49 11.75 -16.50
C VAL A 462 11.25 11.05 -15.96
N SER A 463 10.43 10.45 -16.82
CA SER A 463 9.27 9.67 -16.38
C SER A 463 9.68 8.43 -15.58
N PHE A 464 10.76 7.76 -15.99
CA PHE A 464 11.33 6.64 -15.23
C PHE A 464 11.79 7.08 -13.85
N ALA A 465 12.59 8.15 -13.76
CA ALA A 465 13.04 8.71 -12.49
C ALA A 465 11.88 9.11 -11.57
N ALA A 466 10.84 9.75 -12.12
CA ALA A 466 9.64 10.11 -11.38
C ALA A 466 8.88 8.88 -10.84
N VAL A 467 8.78 7.79 -11.62
CA VAL A 467 8.19 6.52 -11.16
C VAL A 467 9.01 5.88 -10.06
N LEU A 468 10.33 5.84 -10.18
CA LEU A 468 11.19 5.33 -9.11
C LEU A 468 10.99 6.16 -7.83
N TYR A 469 10.91 7.49 -7.96
CA TYR A 469 10.63 8.36 -6.82
C TYR A 469 9.22 8.15 -6.22
N ALA A 470 8.22 7.87 -7.05
CA ALA A 470 6.87 7.54 -6.59
C ALA A 470 6.84 6.25 -5.76
N PHE A 471 7.53 5.20 -6.20
CA PHE A 471 7.67 3.97 -5.42
C PHE A 471 8.47 4.18 -4.14
N PHE A 472 9.54 4.97 -4.20
CA PHE A 472 10.28 5.37 -3.02
C PHE A 472 9.36 6.02 -1.98
N CYS A 473 8.52 6.98 -2.38
CA CYS A 473 7.54 7.60 -1.48
C CYS A 473 6.54 6.57 -0.92
N ALA A 474 6.00 5.69 -1.76
CA ALA A 474 5.05 4.65 -1.37
C ALA A 474 5.61 3.59 -0.39
N TYR A 475 6.94 3.42 -0.38
CA TYR A 475 7.64 2.41 0.43
C TYR A 475 8.22 2.99 1.72
N THR A 476 8.43 4.31 1.77
CA THR A 476 9.15 4.96 2.86
C THR A 476 8.29 5.94 3.66
N ALA A 477 7.12 6.34 3.17
CA ALA A 477 6.22 7.28 3.84
C ALA A 477 4.82 6.67 4.10
N PRO A 478 4.06 7.18 5.10
CA PRO A 478 2.67 6.79 5.34
C PRO A 478 1.78 7.01 4.11
N ASP A 479 0.78 6.15 3.91
CA ASP A 479 -0.03 6.09 2.69
C ASP A 479 -0.58 7.45 2.21
N GLN A 480 -1.21 8.24 3.09
CA GLN A 480 -1.73 9.56 2.71
C GLN A 480 -0.62 10.55 2.31
N THR A 481 0.53 10.47 2.96
CA THR A 481 1.70 11.30 2.67
C THR A 481 2.35 10.87 1.35
N ALA A 482 2.47 9.56 1.14
CA ALA A 482 2.96 9.00 -0.12
C ALA A 482 2.07 9.43 -1.29
N VAL A 483 0.74 9.33 -1.16
CA VAL A 483 -0.21 9.77 -2.21
C VAL A 483 -0.05 11.26 -2.50
N ALA A 484 0.04 12.12 -1.49
CA ALA A 484 0.29 13.56 -1.70
C ALA A 484 1.61 13.81 -2.44
N SER A 485 2.67 13.09 -2.07
CA SER A 485 4.00 13.21 -2.68
C SER A 485 4.02 12.74 -4.13
N ILE A 486 3.31 11.65 -4.42
CA ILE A 486 3.16 11.10 -5.78
C ILE A 486 2.38 12.08 -6.65
N LEU A 487 1.28 12.65 -6.16
CA LEU A 487 0.50 13.65 -6.91
C LEU A 487 1.31 14.91 -7.15
N TYR A 488 2.06 15.38 -6.15
CA TYR A 488 2.95 16.53 -6.29
C TYR A 488 4.06 16.27 -7.31
N THR A 489 4.72 15.11 -7.25
CA THR A 489 5.74 14.70 -8.23
C THR A 489 5.14 14.56 -9.63
N GLY A 490 3.94 13.98 -9.73
CA GLY A 490 3.20 13.85 -10.99
C GLY A 490 2.84 15.21 -11.60
N PHE A 491 2.51 16.20 -10.77
CA PHE A 491 2.30 17.58 -11.22
C PHE A 491 3.59 18.19 -11.78
N VAL A 492 4.72 18.07 -11.07
CA VAL A 492 6.03 18.55 -11.56
C VAL A 492 6.42 17.87 -12.88
N LEU A 493 6.20 16.55 -12.98
CA LEU A 493 6.42 15.79 -14.21
C LEU A 493 5.53 16.31 -15.35
N ALA A 494 4.23 16.54 -15.10
CA ALA A 494 3.32 17.06 -16.11
C ALA A 494 3.77 18.45 -16.61
N VAL A 495 4.23 19.33 -15.71
CA VAL A 495 4.82 20.63 -16.08
C VAL A 495 6.06 20.43 -16.96
N TYR A 496 7.00 19.56 -16.55
CA TYR A 496 8.19 19.27 -17.33
C TYR A 496 7.87 18.75 -18.74
N LEU A 497 6.89 17.84 -18.86
CA LEU A 497 6.47 17.28 -20.14
C LEU A 497 5.69 18.28 -21.03
N SER A 498 5.21 19.38 -20.46
CA SER A 498 4.42 20.40 -21.16
C SER A 498 5.26 21.58 -21.65
N ILE A 499 6.53 21.66 -21.28
CA ILE A 499 7.44 22.74 -21.69
C ILE A 499 8.50 22.22 -22.67
N PRO A 500 9.10 23.08 -23.51
CA PRO A 500 10.24 22.71 -24.33
C PRO A 500 11.36 22.12 -23.47
N THR A 501 12.10 21.14 -24.03
CA THR A 501 13.21 20.48 -23.34
C THR A 501 14.16 21.50 -22.72
N LEU A 502 14.31 21.45 -21.41
CA LEU A 502 15.16 22.36 -20.66
C LEU A 502 16.64 22.05 -20.94
N GLY A 503 17.39 23.07 -21.38
CA GLY A 503 18.85 22.97 -21.49
C GLY A 503 19.51 22.85 -20.12
N TRP A 504 20.67 22.17 -20.06
CA TRP A 504 21.37 21.86 -18.79
C TRP A 504 21.62 23.09 -17.92
N LEU A 505 21.92 24.26 -18.51
CA LEU A 505 22.19 25.50 -17.78
C LEU A 505 20.94 26.03 -17.07
N ILE A 506 19.80 26.08 -17.78
CA ILE A 506 18.51 26.51 -17.20
C ILE A 506 18.13 25.55 -16.09
N SER A 507 18.28 24.24 -16.32
CA SER A 507 18.02 23.19 -15.34
C SER A 507 18.85 23.38 -14.06
N ALA A 508 20.15 23.66 -14.19
CA ALA A 508 21.03 23.95 -13.05
C ALA A 508 20.62 25.23 -12.30
N VAL A 509 20.26 26.30 -13.04
CA VAL A 509 19.76 27.55 -12.45
C VAL A 509 18.49 27.30 -11.64
N LEU A 510 17.53 26.52 -12.15
CA LEU A 510 16.31 26.18 -11.42
C LEU A 510 16.61 25.41 -10.12
N VAL A 511 17.56 24.48 -10.12
CA VAL A 511 18.00 23.79 -8.90
C VAL A 511 18.55 24.80 -7.87
N VAL A 512 19.44 25.70 -8.30
CA VAL A 512 20.04 26.72 -7.41
C VAL A 512 18.98 27.69 -6.89
N VAL A 513 18.07 28.17 -7.75
CA VAL A 513 16.99 29.08 -7.35
C VAL A 513 16.06 28.40 -6.35
N GLY A 514 15.68 27.13 -6.59
CA GLY A 514 14.88 26.35 -5.65
C GLY A 514 15.57 26.24 -4.29
N TRP A 515 16.85 25.92 -4.26
CA TRP A 515 17.62 25.80 -3.02
C TRP A 515 17.77 27.13 -2.27
N VAL A 516 18.15 28.22 -2.95
CA VAL A 516 18.29 29.55 -2.35
C VAL A 516 16.96 30.06 -1.79
N ALA A 517 15.84 29.81 -2.50
CA ALA A 517 14.52 30.20 -2.04
C ALA A 517 14.12 29.51 -0.71
N GLN A 518 14.55 28.27 -0.49
CA GLN A 518 14.34 27.56 0.79
C GLN A 518 15.09 28.27 1.92
N ASP A 519 16.37 28.59 1.74
CA ASP A 519 17.16 29.28 2.75
C ASP A 519 16.62 30.69 3.05
N VAL A 520 16.23 31.44 2.02
CA VAL A 520 15.60 32.76 2.19
C VAL A 520 14.31 32.64 2.99
N SER A 521 13.51 31.59 2.77
CA SER A 521 12.26 31.40 3.52
C SER A 521 12.51 31.19 5.01
N HIS A 522 13.55 30.43 5.39
CA HIS A 522 13.96 30.30 6.79
C HIS A 522 14.34 31.65 7.42
N ILE A 523 15.04 32.53 6.68
CA ILE A 523 15.36 33.89 7.13
C ILE A 523 14.10 34.73 7.34
N VAL A 524 13.20 34.76 6.35
CA VAL A 524 11.94 35.54 6.37
C VAL A 524 11.04 35.10 7.53
N PHE A 525 10.91 33.78 7.74
CA PHE A 525 10.05 33.21 8.78
C PHE A 525 10.74 33.10 10.16
N ARG A 526 12.03 33.47 10.25
CA ARG A 526 12.88 33.38 11.46
C ARG A 526 12.94 31.97 12.04
N GLU A 527 13.04 30.96 11.19
CA GLU A 527 13.19 29.55 11.56
C GLU A 527 14.61 29.08 11.22
N ARG A 528 15.19 28.22 12.06
CA ARG A 528 16.48 27.59 11.71
C ARG A 528 16.26 26.55 10.61
N THR A 529 17.27 26.29 9.79
CA THR A 529 17.21 25.21 8.79
C THR A 529 17.32 23.86 9.47
N TYR A 530 16.63 22.83 8.96
CA TYR A 530 16.80 21.46 9.47
C TYR A 530 18.24 20.97 9.30
N MET A 531 18.89 21.33 8.19
CA MET A 531 20.30 21.02 7.91
C MET A 531 21.26 21.51 9.01
N SER A 532 20.96 22.65 9.64
CA SER A 532 21.79 23.20 10.73
C SER A 532 21.90 22.26 11.93
N SER A 533 20.94 21.35 12.12
CA SER A 533 20.90 20.41 13.25
C SER A 533 21.92 19.28 13.15
N TYR A 534 22.32 18.89 11.94
CA TYR A 534 23.17 17.71 11.72
C TYR A 534 24.45 17.97 10.94
N GLN A 535 24.60 19.12 10.28
CA GLN A 535 25.76 19.41 9.41
C GLN A 535 27.14 19.28 10.08
N ARG A 536 27.20 19.35 11.43
CA ARG A 536 28.45 19.20 12.20
C ARG A 536 28.66 17.79 12.78
N GLY A 537 27.70 16.88 12.62
CA GLY A 537 27.76 15.52 13.18
C GLY A 537 28.49 14.52 12.30
N ARG A 538 28.98 13.42 12.90
CA ARG A 538 29.40 12.25 12.14
C ARG A 538 28.19 11.70 11.36
N GLY A 539 28.35 11.48 10.07
CA GLY A 539 27.26 11.02 9.20
C GLY A 539 26.43 12.15 8.54
N ALA A 540 26.86 13.41 8.63
CA ALA A 540 26.18 14.55 8.01
C ALA A 540 25.86 14.35 6.52
N VAL A 541 26.76 13.72 5.76
CA VAL A 541 26.53 13.42 4.33
C VAL A 541 25.36 12.45 4.14
N GLY A 542 25.32 11.36 4.91
CA GLY A 542 24.23 10.38 4.84
C GLY A 542 22.88 10.99 5.23
N GLN A 543 22.86 11.82 6.28
CA GLN A 543 21.65 12.53 6.68
C GLN A 543 21.24 13.59 5.67
N PHE A 544 22.18 14.28 5.03
CA PHE A 544 21.90 15.22 3.95
C PHE A 544 21.26 14.52 2.75
N VAL A 545 21.82 13.38 2.31
CA VAL A 545 21.22 12.57 1.24
C VAL A 545 19.81 12.12 1.63
N LEU A 546 19.63 11.57 2.83
CA LEU A 546 18.33 11.11 3.33
C LEU A 546 17.30 12.25 3.38
N HIS A 547 17.69 13.41 3.93
CA HIS A 547 16.85 14.61 3.95
C HIS A 547 16.47 15.04 2.53
N SER A 548 17.42 15.03 1.59
CA SER A 548 17.18 15.47 0.22
C SER A 548 16.17 14.58 -0.49
N VAL A 549 16.29 13.25 -0.38
CA VAL A 549 15.34 12.31 -0.99
C VAL A 549 13.98 12.32 -0.30
N LEU A 550 13.93 12.60 1.00
CA LEU A 550 12.67 12.69 1.77
C LEU A 550 12.02 14.07 1.77
N LEU A 551 12.62 15.07 1.10
CA LEU A 551 12.15 16.44 1.21
C LEU A 551 10.69 16.60 0.78
N VAL A 552 10.28 16.00 -0.36
CA VAL A 552 8.89 16.04 -0.83
C VAL A 552 7.93 15.41 0.18
N PRO A 553 8.10 14.14 0.63
CA PRO A 553 7.15 13.57 1.59
C PRO A 553 7.15 14.28 2.93
N LEU A 554 8.28 14.82 3.41
CA LEU A 554 8.32 15.64 4.63
C LEU A 554 7.52 16.94 4.48
N LEU A 555 7.63 17.62 3.34
CA LEU A 555 6.87 18.83 3.05
C LEU A 555 5.38 18.56 2.86
N CYS A 556 5.01 17.52 2.12
CA CYS A 556 3.61 17.11 1.98
C CYS A 556 3.00 16.75 3.33
N ARG A 557 3.75 16.05 4.20
CA ARG A 557 3.33 15.77 5.57
C ARG A 557 3.09 17.05 6.37
N ALA A 558 4.03 17.98 6.34
CA ALA A 558 3.96 19.25 7.05
C ALA A 558 2.85 20.17 6.54
N ALA A 559 2.52 20.10 5.24
CA ALA A 559 1.50 20.95 4.63
C ALA A 559 0.08 20.42 4.83
N PHE A 560 -0.13 19.12 4.67
CA PHE A 560 -1.48 18.55 4.55
C PHE A 560 -1.94 17.76 5.78
N PHE A 561 -1.02 17.23 6.58
CA PHE A 561 -1.34 16.30 7.68
C PHE A 561 -0.70 16.70 9.00
N ARG A 562 -0.38 17.99 9.14
CA ARG A 562 0.25 18.52 10.34
C ARG A 562 -0.65 18.29 11.55
N THR A 563 -0.15 17.54 12.53
CA THR A 563 -0.70 17.58 13.89
C THR A 563 -0.35 18.91 14.51
N ALA A 564 -1.27 19.48 15.30
CA ALA A 564 -0.85 20.49 16.24
C ALA A 564 0.18 19.78 17.13
N LEU A 565 1.48 20.05 16.90
CA LEU A 565 2.49 19.73 17.90
C LEU A 565 1.95 20.40 19.15
N SER A 566 1.58 19.58 20.15
CA SER A 566 1.15 20.10 21.43
C SER A 566 2.18 21.16 21.81
N ARG A 567 1.71 22.38 22.08
CA ARG A 567 2.55 23.50 22.52
C ARG A 567 3.09 23.23 23.95
N ALA A 568 3.53 22.01 24.20
CA ALA A 568 4.11 21.51 25.43
C ALA A 568 5.61 21.32 25.18
N ALA A 569 6.30 22.46 25.02
CA ALA A 569 7.73 22.61 25.23
C ALA A 569 7.99 24.08 25.54
#